data_AF-A0A1Z9UJD2-F1
#
_entry.id   AF-A0A1Z9UJD2-F1
#
_cell.length_a   1.000
_cell.length_b   1.000
_cell.length_c   1.000
_cell.angle_alpha   90.00
_cell.angle_beta   90.00
_cell.angle_gamma   90.00
#
_symmetry.space_group_name_H-M   'P 1'
#
loop_
_entity.id
_entity.type
_entity.pdbx_description
1 polymer ?
#
loop_
_entity_poly.entity_id
_entity_poly.type
_entity_poly.pdbx_seq_one_letter_code
_entity_poly.pdbx_strand_id
1 'polypeptide(L)'
;MNKGILLFCFDTAETKYHKILEKSVRLIKKNLQLEITVVTDITTFKEIKPLGFVNYKLIEPETGNKKNGTDWRNVDRHLAYELSPYDVTLVMDIDYLPFTDNLRQLLDTKYDFIISKDAHDLTGRRSFDMRRWSMIDMVWATVFVFRKGKKAKRIFDTIKFVKKFYHYFNSMYRIRSKNFRNDYAFAIALQQANGFMDYDTFPIKLPTLPPDCKVVKIDESGLAWQYQDQINYTTDQDVHVLNKGLADV
;
A
#
# COMPACT_ATOMS: atom_id res chain seq x y z
N MET A 1 7.89 -22.55 -5.77
CA MET A 1 7.08 -21.59 -4.99
C MET A 1 6.50 -20.58 -5.95
N ASN A 2 5.18 -20.39 -5.95
CA ASN A 2 4.56 -19.39 -6.82
C ASN A 2 4.72 -17.97 -6.21
N LYS A 3 4.84 -16.97 -7.08
CA LYS A 3 5.04 -15.57 -6.72
C LYS A 3 3.97 -14.72 -7.38
N GLY A 4 3.46 -13.72 -6.69
CA GLY A 4 2.50 -12.80 -7.28
C GLY A 4 2.30 -11.55 -6.46
N ILE A 5 1.43 -10.69 -6.97
CA ILE A 5 1.07 -9.42 -6.33
C ILE A 5 -0.39 -9.42 -5.90
N LEU A 6 -0.64 -8.92 -4.70
CA LEU A 6 -1.96 -8.75 -4.12
C LEU A 6 -2.27 -7.26 -3.95
N LEU A 7 -3.38 -6.84 -4.53
CA LEU A 7 -3.88 -5.47 -4.47
C LEU A 7 -5.23 -5.44 -3.74
N PHE A 8 -5.53 -4.33 -3.08
CA PHE A 8 -6.85 -4.07 -2.49
C PHE A 8 -7.44 -2.86 -3.20
N CYS A 9 -8.68 -2.98 -3.68
CA CYS A 9 -9.38 -1.93 -4.40
C CYS A 9 -10.84 -1.89 -3.97
N PHE A 10 -11.25 -0.78 -3.36
CA PHE A 10 -12.64 -0.56 -2.96
C PHE A 10 -12.99 0.89 -3.24
N ASP A 11 -13.93 1.11 -4.14
CA ASP A 11 -14.45 2.45 -4.43
C ASP A 11 -15.15 3.04 -3.22
N THR A 12 -15.11 4.37 -3.10
CA THR A 12 -15.96 5.11 -2.17
C THR A 12 -16.91 6.02 -2.95
N ALA A 13 -17.77 6.76 -2.23
CA ALA A 13 -18.60 7.78 -2.85
C ALA A 13 -17.75 8.88 -3.51
N GLU A 14 -16.60 9.20 -2.89
CA GLU A 14 -15.73 10.32 -3.24
C GLU A 14 -14.57 9.93 -4.15
N THR A 15 -14.16 8.66 -4.18
CA THR A 15 -12.97 8.23 -4.94
C THR A 15 -13.24 6.93 -5.69
N LYS A 16 -12.99 6.99 -7.00
CA LYS A 16 -13.08 5.87 -7.94
C LYS A 16 -11.74 5.14 -8.04
N TYR A 17 -11.44 4.37 -7.00
CA TYR A 17 -10.21 3.58 -6.90
C TYR A 17 -10.03 2.57 -8.04
N HIS A 18 -11.11 2.06 -8.63
CA HIS A 18 -11.01 1.18 -9.80
C HIS A 18 -10.27 1.85 -10.99
N LYS A 19 -10.41 3.16 -11.19
CA LYS A 19 -9.69 3.88 -12.26
C LYS A 19 -8.19 3.94 -11.99
N ILE A 20 -7.79 4.03 -10.72
CA ILE A 20 -6.39 3.97 -10.27
C ILE A 20 -5.84 2.56 -10.48
N LEU A 21 -6.62 1.54 -10.07
CA LEU A 21 -6.29 0.14 -10.26
C LEU A 21 -6.00 -0.17 -11.73
N GLU A 22 -6.86 0.27 -12.66
CA GLU A 22 -6.68 0.03 -14.10
C GLU A 22 -5.34 0.52 -14.65
N LYS A 23 -4.82 1.64 -14.13
CA LYS A 23 -3.49 2.15 -14.47
C LYS A 23 -2.40 1.29 -13.85
N SER A 24 -2.53 1.01 -12.56
CA SER A 24 -1.56 0.24 -11.78
C SER A 24 -1.34 -1.16 -12.36
N VAL A 25 -2.41 -1.91 -12.69
CA VAL A 25 -2.30 -3.27 -13.22
C VAL A 25 -1.64 -3.33 -14.61
N ARG A 26 -1.77 -2.28 -15.43
CA ARG A 26 -1.07 -2.20 -16.71
C ARG A 26 0.44 -2.04 -16.50
N LEU A 27 0.85 -1.17 -15.58
CA LEU A 27 2.24 -0.99 -15.20
C LEU A 27 2.83 -2.26 -14.57
N ILE A 28 2.08 -2.93 -13.68
CA ILE A 28 2.47 -4.22 -13.10
C ILE A 28 2.69 -5.26 -14.20
N LYS A 29 1.74 -5.38 -15.14
CA LYS A 29 1.85 -6.34 -16.25
C LYS A 29 3.09 -6.08 -17.11
N LYS A 30 3.37 -4.81 -17.42
CA LYS A 30 4.51 -4.40 -18.25
C LYS A 30 5.85 -4.63 -17.55
N ASN A 31 5.97 -4.13 -16.32
CA ASN A 31 7.26 -3.94 -15.65
C ASN A 31 7.57 -5.02 -14.61
N LEU A 32 6.56 -5.46 -13.84
CA LEU A 32 6.75 -6.51 -12.83
C LEU A 32 6.50 -7.91 -13.37
N GLN A 33 5.63 -8.06 -14.37
CA GLN A 33 5.31 -9.35 -15.01
C GLN A 33 4.92 -10.44 -13.99
N LEU A 34 4.15 -10.04 -12.97
CA LEU A 34 3.67 -10.92 -11.90
C LEU A 34 2.22 -11.32 -12.14
N GLU A 35 1.84 -12.49 -11.62
CA GLU A 35 0.42 -12.83 -11.47
C GLU A 35 -0.25 -11.84 -10.53
N ILE A 36 -1.39 -11.31 -10.94
CA ILE A 36 -2.11 -10.25 -10.22
C ILE A 36 -3.37 -10.84 -9.59
N THR A 37 -3.54 -10.62 -8.29
CA THR A 37 -4.80 -10.83 -7.58
C THR A 37 -5.30 -9.51 -7.00
N VAL A 38 -6.54 -9.13 -7.32
CA VAL A 38 -7.21 -7.95 -6.76
C VAL A 38 -8.29 -8.41 -5.80
N VAL A 39 -8.16 -8.00 -4.55
CA VAL A 39 -9.22 -8.10 -3.53
C VAL A 39 -10.12 -6.87 -3.68
N THR A 40 -11.41 -7.10 -3.89
CA THR A 40 -12.39 -6.03 -4.12
C THR A 40 -13.78 -6.46 -3.61
N ASP A 41 -14.70 -5.51 -3.51
CA ASP A 41 -16.12 -5.80 -3.31
C ASP A 41 -16.86 -5.93 -4.65
N ILE A 42 -18.08 -6.50 -4.62
CA ILE A 42 -18.89 -6.73 -5.82
C ILE A 42 -19.30 -5.43 -6.53
N THR A 43 -19.47 -4.33 -5.79
CA THR A 43 -19.90 -3.05 -6.34
C THR A 43 -18.77 -2.42 -7.14
N THR A 44 -17.57 -2.35 -6.56
CA THR A 44 -16.35 -1.87 -7.21
C THR A 44 -15.99 -2.78 -8.38
N PHE A 45 -16.12 -4.10 -8.25
CA PHE A 45 -15.84 -5.05 -9.33
C PHE A 45 -16.64 -4.78 -10.60
N LYS A 46 -17.92 -4.41 -10.47
CA LYS A 46 -18.79 -4.10 -11.62
C LYS A 46 -18.34 -2.85 -12.39
N GLU A 47 -17.62 -1.94 -11.76
CA GLU A 47 -17.09 -0.73 -12.39
C GLU A 47 -15.73 -0.97 -13.07
N ILE A 48 -15.01 -2.03 -12.69
CA ILE A 48 -13.71 -2.37 -13.27
C ILE A 48 -13.91 -2.87 -14.70
N LYS A 49 -13.19 -2.29 -15.67
CA LYS A 49 -13.19 -2.82 -17.04
C LYS A 49 -12.68 -4.27 -17.09
N PRO A 50 -13.11 -5.08 -18.08
CA PRO A 50 -12.59 -6.43 -18.26
C PRO A 50 -11.06 -6.43 -18.44
N LEU A 51 -10.34 -6.87 -17.41
CA LEU A 51 -8.88 -7.03 -17.40
C LEU A 51 -8.56 -8.52 -17.40
N GLY A 52 -8.48 -9.14 -18.59
CA GLY A 52 -8.36 -10.60 -18.75
C GLY A 52 -7.06 -11.25 -18.23
N PHE A 53 -6.22 -10.49 -17.51
CA PHE A 53 -4.98 -10.95 -16.90
C PHE A 53 -4.94 -10.73 -15.38
N VAL A 54 -6.07 -10.35 -14.78
CA VAL A 54 -6.21 -10.10 -13.35
C VAL A 54 -7.16 -11.12 -12.75
N ASN A 55 -6.74 -11.76 -11.66
CA ASN A 55 -7.61 -12.60 -10.83
C ASN A 55 -8.33 -11.72 -9.80
N TYR A 56 -9.62 -11.96 -9.58
CA TYR A 56 -10.41 -11.21 -8.60
C TYR A 56 -10.83 -12.08 -7.44
N LYS A 57 -10.74 -11.52 -6.22
CA LYS A 57 -11.24 -12.13 -5.00
C LYS A 57 -12.25 -11.19 -4.36
N LEU A 58 -13.52 -11.57 -4.46
CA LEU A 58 -14.60 -10.78 -3.90
C LEU A 58 -14.72 -11.00 -2.39
N ILE A 59 -14.78 -9.92 -1.63
CA ILE A 59 -15.03 -9.92 -0.20
C ILE A 59 -16.07 -8.84 0.16
N GLU A 60 -16.67 -8.97 1.34
CA GLU A 60 -17.37 -7.85 1.97
C GLU A 60 -16.35 -7.02 2.76
N PRO A 61 -16.09 -5.75 2.35
CA PRO A 61 -15.08 -4.93 3.00
C PRO A 61 -15.60 -4.42 4.33
N GLU A 62 -14.73 -4.30 5.32
CA GLU A 62 -15.11 -3.65 6.57
C GLU A 62 -15.26 -2.13 6.34
N THR A 63 -16.33 -1.56 6.89
CA THR A 63 -16.72 -0.15 6.71
C THR A 63 -16.64 0.63 8.03
N GLY A 64 -16.83 1.95 7.97
CA GLY A 64 -16.89 2.81 9.15
C GLY A 64 -15.57 3.49 9.52
N ASN A 65 -14.44 3.11 8.91
CA ASN A 65 -13.20 3.88 9.03
C ASN A 65 -13.28 5.14 8.18
N LYS A 66 -12.91 6.30 8.75
CA LYS A 66 -12.98 7.60 8.10
C LYS A 66 -11.67 8.36 8.21
N LYS A 67 -11.33 9.13 7.17
CA LYS A 67 -10.20 10.07 7.16
C LYS A 67 -10.73 11.45 6.81
N ASN A 68 -10.56 12.41 7.72
CA ASN A 68 -11.09 13.78 7.57
C ASN A 68 -12.61 13.83 7.28
N GLY A 69 -13.38 12.92 7.87
CA GLY A 69 -14.84 12.83 7.69
C GLY A 69 -15.29 12.00 6.49
N THR A 70 -14.39 11.70 5.55
CA THR A 70 -14.64 10.90 4.35
C THR A 70 -14.39 9.41 4.59
N ASP A 71 -15.16 8.54 3.95
CA ASP A 71 -14.97 7.09 4.03
C ASP A 71 -13.57 6.68 3.56
N TRP A 72 -12.93 5.80 4.33
CA TRP A 72 -11.60 5.30 4.02
C TRP A 72 -11.53 3.77 4.14
N ARG A 73 -11.73 3.10 3.00
CA ARG A 73 -11.75 1.63 2.87
C ARG A 73 -10.34 1.02 2.79
N ASN A 74 -9.56 1.17 3.86
CA ASN A 74 -8.19 0.66 3.93
C ASN A 74 -8.00 -0.47 4.96
N VAL A 75 -9.07 -0.95 5.59
CA VAL A 75 -8.98 -1.73 6.83
C VAL A 75 -8.59 -3.20 6.63
N ASP A 76 -8.80 -3.75 5.43
CA ASP A 76 -8.75 -5.19 5.16
C ASP A 76 -7.35 -5.76 4.87
N ARG A 77 -6.30 -4.92 4.89
CA ARG A 77 -4.93 -5.34 4.53
C ARG A 77 -4.35 -6.42 5.45
N HIS A 78 -4.89 -6.53 6.66
CA HIS A 78 -4.57 -7.58 7.63
C HIS A 78 -4.99 -8.99 7.16
N LEU A 79 -5.84 -9.11 6.13
CA LEU A 79 -6.27 -10.38 5.54
C LEU A 79 -5.35 -10.84 4.41
N ALA A 80 -4.29 -10.10 4.07
CA ALA A 80 -3.44 -10.42 2.92
C ALA A 80 -2.84 -11.85 2.98
N TYR A 81 -2.52 -12.35 4.18
CA TYR A 81 -2.01 -13.71 4.37
C TYR A 81 -3.00 -14.79 3.89
N GLU A 82 -4.28 -14.67 4.26
CA GLU A 82 -5.32 -15.62 3.87
C GLU A 82 -5.83 -15.39 2.46
N LEU A 83 -5.84 -14.13 2.01
CA LEU A 83 -6.40 -13.77 0.72
C LEU A 83 -5.45 -14.06 -0.44
N SER A 84 -4.14 -13.93 -0.23
CA SER A 84 -3.15 -14.22 -1.26
C SER A 84 -3.17 -15.71 -1.67
N PRO A 85 -3.17 -16.03 -2.98
CA PRO A 85 -2.97 -17.40 -3.46
C PRO A 85 -1.49 -17.80 -3.58
N TYR A 86 -0.55 -16.89 -3.28
CA TYR A 86 0.88 -17.09 -3.53
C TYR A 86 1.65 -17.54 -2.30
N ASP A 87 2.74 -18.28 -2.53
CA ASP A 87 3.74 -18.64 -1.53
C ASP A 87 4.57 -17.43 -1.12
N VAL A 88 4.92 -16.56 -2.09
CA VAL A 88 5.56 -15.26 -1.85
C VAL A 88 4.72 -14.17 -2.49
N THR A 89 4.32 -13.20 -1.68
CA THR A 89 3.35 -12.17 -2.08
C THR A 89 3.97 -10.80 -1.92
N LEU A 90 3.98 -10.03 -3.00
CA LEU A 90 4.12 -8.57 -2.94
C LEU A 90 2.73 -7.99 -2.68
N VAL A 91 2.58 -7.17 -1.64
CA VAL A 91 1.36 -6.40 -1.41
C VAL A 91 1.67 -4.94 -1.68
N MET A 92 0.80 -4.29 -2.45
CA MET A 92 1.05 -2.93 -2.94
C MET A 92 -0.23 -2.09 -2.89
N ASP A 93 -0.09 -0.80 -2.59
CA ASP A 93 -1.13 0.20 -2.83
C ASP A 93 -1.35 0.37 -4.34
N ILE A 94 -2.61 0.51 -4.77
CA ILE A 94 -2.93 0.72 -6.19
C ILE A 94 -2.47 2.08 -6.71
N ASP A 95 -2.27 3.06 -5.83
CA ASP A 95 -1.66 4.36 -6.14
C ASP A 95 -0.13 4.37 -5.99
N TYR A 96 0.49 3.20 -5.79
CA TYR A 96 1.89 3.00 -6.12
C TYR A 96 1.98 2.54 -7.57
N LEU A 97 2.63 3.34 -8.41
CA LEU A 97 2.77 3.12 -9.84
C LEU A 97 4.17 2.57 -10.14
N PRO A 98 4.31 1.26 -10.46
CA PRO A 98 5.61 0.65 -10.70
C PRO A 98 6.05 0.86 -12.16
N PHE A 99 6.84 1.90 -12.41
CA PHE A 99 7.41 2.19 -13.74
C PHE A 99 8.66 1.37 -14.04
N THR A 100 9.19 0.64 -13.05
CA THR A 100 10.39 -0.20 -13.15
C THR A 100 10.11 -1.63 -12.70
N ASP A 101 11.09 -2.52 -12.83
CA ASP A 101 11.02 -3.88 -12.32
C ASP A 101 11.57 -4.04 -10.89
N ASN A 102 11.93 -2.94 -10.21
CA ASN A 102 12.62 -2.97 -8.92
C ASN A 102 11.86 -3.78 -7.85
N LEU A 103 10.53 -3.62 -7.76
CA LEU A 103 9.74 -4.37 -6.79
C LEU A 103 9.72 -5.88 -7.08
N ARG A 104 9.87 -6.30 -8.33
CA ARG A 104 9.93 -7.72 -8.72
C ARG A 104 11.14 -8.40 -8.09
N GLN A 105 12.26 -7.69 -8.03
CA GLN A 105 13.52 -8.20 -7.45
C GLN A 105 13.38 -8.47 -5.93
N LEU A 106 12.45 -7.79 -5.25
CA LEU A 106 12.19 -7.98 -3.81
C LEU A 106 11.48 -9.30 -3.49
N LEU A 107 10.93 -10.00 -4.49
CA LEU A 107 10.29 -11.32 -4.31
C LEU A 107 11.29 -12.48 -4.21
N ASP A 108 12.57 -12.23 -4.51
CA ASP A 108 13.68 -13.17 -4.31
C ASP A 108 14.31 -13.07 -2.92
N THR A 109 13.64 -12.37 -2.00
CA THR A 109 14.05 -12.21 -0.62
C THR A 109 14.14 -13.52 0.16
N LYS A 110 15.17 -13.67 1.00
CA LYS A 110 15.27 -14.74 2.00
C LYS A 110 14.40 -14.50 3.25
N TYR A 111 13.86 -13.29 3.40
CA TYR A 111 13.10 -12.88 4.57
C TYR A 111 11.65 -13.36 4.47
N ASP A 112 11.06 -13.73 5.62
CA ASP A 112 9.64 -14.14 5.68
C ASP A 112 8.68 -12.94 5.57
N PHE A 113 9.14 -11.75 5.95
CA PHE A 113 8.37 -10.51 5.91
C PHE A 113 9.32 -9.32 5.82
N ILE A 114 9.12 -8.43 4.85
CA ILE A 114 9.85 -7.18 4.68
C ILE A 114 8.88 -6.07 4.28
N ILE A 115 9.10 -4.87 4.79
CA ILE A 115 8.22 -3.70 4.58
C ILE A 115 9.03 -2.43 4.38
N SER A 116 8.46 -1.45 3.68
CA SER A 116 9.06 -0.12 3.57
C SER A 116 8.98 0.63 4.89
N LYS A 117 10.11 1.23 5.31
CA LYS A 117 10.19 2.08 6.51
C LYS A 117 10.21 3.58 6.18
N ASP A 118 10.76 3.93 5.03
CA ASP A 118 10.98 5.32 4.63
C ASP A 118 10.26 5.69 3.34
N ALA A 119 9.84 6.95 3.24
CA ALA A 119 9.41 7.59 2.00
C ALA A 119 10.39 8.69 1.60
N HIS A 120 10.67 8.78 0.30
CA HIS A 120 11.42 9.86 -0.30
C HIS A 120 10.44 10.86 -0.91
N ASP A 121 10.41 12.08 -0.38
CA ASP A 121 9.58 13.16 -0.91
C ASP A 121 10.16 13.69 -2.22
N LEU A 122 9.48 13.39 -3.34
CA LEU A 122 9.89 13.80 -4.69
C LEU A 122 9.87 15.32 -4.90
N THR A 123 9.25 16.08 -4.00
CA THR A 123 9.29 17.56 -4.03
C THR A 123 10.46 18.15 -3.24
N GLY A 124 11.21 17.32 -2.49
CA GLY A 124 12.31 17.78 -1.64
C GLY A 124 11.88 18.52 -0.36
N ARG A 125 10.58 18.70 -0.11
CA ARG A 125 10.02 19.49 1.01
C ARG A 125 10.03 18.78 2.37
N ARG A 126 10.50 17.53 2.42
CA ARG A 126 10.52 16.68 3.63
C ARG A 126 9.14 16.56 4.28
N SER A 127 8.10 16.40 3.46
CA SER A 127 6.69 16.33 3.87
C SER A 127 6.36 15.14 4.78
N PHE A 128 7.27 14.16 4.88
CA PHE A 128 7.05 12.87 5.53
C PHE A 128 7.85 12.67 6.83
N ASP A 129 8.23 13.75 7.54
CA ASP A 129 8.74 13.62 8.93
C ASP A 129 7.58 13.31 9.89
N MET A 130 7.40 12.01 10.15
CA MET A 130 6.28 11.48 10.90
C MET A 130 6.56 11.27 12.40
N ARG A 131 7.81 11.45 12.85
CA ARG A 131 8.26 11.12 14.23
C ARG A 131 7.52 11.90 15.32
N ARG A 132 6.98 13.06 14.97
CA ARG A 132 6.19 13.92 15.89
C ARG A 132 4.75 13.43 16.14
N TRP A 133 4.30 12.38 15.47
CA TRP A 133 2.90 11.94 15.49
C TRP A 133 2.64 10.69 16.35
N SER A 134 3.69 10.04 16.88
CA SER A 134 3.61 8.82 17.68
C SER A 134 4.92 8.54 18.43
N MET A 135 4.88 7.69 19.45
CA MET A 135 6.06 7.13 20.14
C MET A 135 6.65 5.92 19.41
N ILE A 136 5.93 5.35 18.45
CA ILE A 136 6.41 4.27 17.59
C ILE A 136 6.65 4.80 16.19
N ASP A 137 7.76 4.41 15.58
CA ASP A 137 8.03 4.70 14.18
C ASP A 137 7.02 3.96 13.30
N MET A 138 6.33 4.73 12.48
CA MET A 138 5.45 4.24 11.44
C MET A 138 6.25 3.49 10.36
N VAL A 139 5.73 2.37 9.88
CA VAL A 139 6.15 1.76 8.60
C VAL A 139 5.21 2.18 7.49
N TRP A 140 5.65 2.17 6.25
CA TRP A 140 4.79 2.37 5.09
C TRP A 140 4.22 1.02 4.69
N ALA A 141 2.98 0.76 5.07
CA ALA A 141 2.25 -0.44 4.64
C ALA A 141 1.82 -0.35 3.16
N THR A 142 2.31 0.65 2.42
CA THR A 142 2.14 0.85 0.97
C THR A 142 2.73 -0.28 0.16
N VAL A 143 3.92 -0.75 0.54
CA VAL A 143 4.57 -1.90 -0.11
C VAL A 143 5.14 -2.81 0.97
N PHE A 144 4.88 -4.11 0.85
CA PHE A 144 5.57 -5.12 1.65
C PHE A 144 5.58 -6.47 0.93
N VAL A 145 6.55 -7.32 1.25
CA VAL A 145 6.61 -8.70 0.77
C VAL A 145 6.52 -9.64 1.95
N PHE A 146 5.77 -10.71 1.81
CA PHE A 146 5.79 -11.82 2.76
C PHE A 146 5.86 -13.17 2.07
N ARG A 147 6.48 -14.13 2.75
CA ARG A 147 6.51 -15.54 2.39
C ARG A 147 5.60 -16.30 3.34
N LYS A 148 4.64 -17.06 2.81
CA LYS A 148 3.77 -17.91 3.64
C LYS A 148 4.62 -18.90 4.44
N GLY A 149 4.29 -19.01 5.72
CA GLY A 149 5.08 -19.75 6.69
C GLY A 149 4.73 -19.34 8.12
N LYS A 150 5.30 -20.03 9.10
CA LYS A 150 4.97 -19.83 10.52
C LYS A 150 5.26 -18.40 10.99
N LYS A 151 6.39 -17.82 10.59
CA LYS A 151 6.78 -16.45 10.99
C LYS A 151 5.83 -15.40 10.41
N ALA A 152 5.57 -15.43 9.10
CA ALA A 152 4.61 -14.52 8.47
C ALA A 152 3.21 -14.68 9.07
N LYS A 153 2.73 -15.91 9.26
CA LYS A 153 1.43 -16.15 9.89
C LYS A 153 1.33 -15.49 11.27
N ARG A 154 2.36 -15.66 12.11
CA ARG A 154 2.42 -15.03 13.44
C ARG A 154 2.32 -13.50 13.34
N ILE A 155 3.03 -12.88 12.40
CA ILE A 155 2.96 -11.43 12.17
C ILE A 155 1.53 -11.01 11.81
N PHE A 156 0.86 -11.69 10.88
CA PHE A 156 -0.52 -11.38 10.49
C PHE A 156 -1.54 -11.63 11.61
N ASP A 157 -1.36 -12.69 12.40
CA ASP A 157 -2.17 -12.92 13.60
C ASP A 157 -2.00 -11.77 14.62
N THR A 158 -0.77 -11.25 14.80
CA THR A 158 -0.51 -10.07 15.63
C THR A 158 -1.13 -8.81 15.03
N ILE A 159 -1.08 -8.60 13.70
CA ILE A 159 -1.74 -7.46 13.05
C ILE A 159 -3.26 -7.49 13.33
N LYS A 160 -3.89 -8.66 13.24
CA LYS A 160 -5.31 -8.85 13.58
C LYS A 160 -5.60 -8.50 15.04
N PHE A 161 -4.74 -8.94 15.95
CA PHE A 161 -4.85 -8.60 17.38
C PHE A 161 -4.73 -7.08 17.61
N VAL A 162 -3.73 -6.43 17.01
CA VAL A 162 -3.55 -4.97 17.09
C VAL A 162 -4.75 -4.24 16.53
N LYS A 163 -5.29 -4.67 15.38
CA LYS A 163 -6.50 -4.11 14.79
C LYS A 163 -7.70 -4.22 15.73
N LYS A 164 -7.91 -5.39 16.35
CA LYS A 164 -9.02 -5.61 17.30
C LYS A 164 -8.96 -4.64 18.49
N PHE A 165 -7.76 -4.32 18.96
CA PHE A 165 -7.54 -3.42 20.11
C PHE A 165 -6.88 -2.09 19.71
N TYR A 166 -7.18 -1.59 18.51
CA TYR A 166 -6.42 -0.49 17.92
C TYR A 166 -6.47 0.81 18.74
N HIS A 167 -7.61 1.14 19.34
CA HIS A 167 -7.73 2.34 20.21
C HIS A 167 -6.86 2.26 21.47
N TYR A 168 -6.70 1.06 22.03
CA TYR A 168 -5.79 0.84 23.16
C TYR A 168 -4.34 1.09 22.73
N PHE A 169 -3.92 0.52 21.60
CA PHE A 169 -2.57 0.71 21.09
C PHE A 169 -2.29 2.15 20.64
N ASN A 170 -3.27 2.84 20.05
CA ASN A 170 -3.15 4.26 19.74
C ASN A 170 -2.85 5.08 20.99
N SER A 171 -3.54 4.80 22.09
CA SER A 171 -3.31 5.46 23.38
C SER A 171 -1.93 5.12 23.94
N MET A 172 -1.56 3.84 23.96
CA MET A 172 -0.27 3.35 24.46
C MET A 172 0.92 3.99 23.73
N TYR A 173 0.88 4.02 22.39
CA TYR A 173 1.95 4.59 21.56
C TYR A 173 1.76 6.07 21.25
N ARG A 174 0.80 6.74 21.90
CA ARG A 174 0.48 8.17 21.70
C ARG A 174 0.33 8.56 20.23
N ILE A 175 -0.28 7.68 19.44
CA ILE A 175 -0.59 7.94 18.03
C ILE A 175 -1.68 8.99 17.96
N ARG A 176 -1.38 10.16 17.34
CA ARG A 176 -2.32 11.29 17.30
C ARG A 176 -3.58 11.00 16.47
N SER A 177 -3.46 10.20 15.42
CA SER A 177 -4.56 9.85 14.51
C SER A 177 -5.48 8.81 15.16
N LYS A 178 -6.79 9.09 15.20
CA LYS A 178 -7.78 8.19 15.81
C LYS A 178 -8.28 7.10 14.86
N ASN A 179 -8.23 7.36 13.55
CA ASN A 179 -8.69 6.43 12.52
C ASN A 179 -7.74 5.25 12.35
N PHE A 180 -8.27 4.11 11.90
CA PHE A 180 -7.47 2.92 11.65
C PHE A 180 -6.51 3.16 10.49
N ARG A 181 -5.25 2.76 10.69
CA ARG A 181 -4.21 2.91 9.68
C ARG A 181 -3.26 1.73 9.69
N ASN A 182 -3.16 1.04 8.55
CA ASN A 182 -2.29 -0.13 8.39
C ASN A 182 -0.85 0.16 8.80
N ASP A 183 -0.33 1.33 8.44
CA ASP A 183 1.03 1.75 8.75
C ASP A 183 1.39 1.61 10.24
N TYR A 184 0.47 2.00 11.14
CA TYR A 184 0.68 1.85 12.58
C TYR A 184 0.36 0.43 13.05
N ALA A 185 -0.71 -0.18 12.53
CA ALA A 185 -1.08 -1.55 12.89
C ALA A 185 0.06 -2.55 12.60
N PHE A 186 0.71 -2.40 11.44
CA PHE A 186 1.87 -3.18 11.04
C PHE A 186 3.11 -2.83 11.88
N ALA A 187 3.41 -1.55 12.10
CA ALA A 187 4.54 -1.15 12.94
C ALA A 187 4.48 -1.76 14.35
N ILE A 188 3.31 -1.67 15.00
CA ILE A 188 3.08 -2.23 16.33
C ILE A 188 3.22 -3.76 16.29
N ALA A 189 2.61 -4.41 15.31
CA ALA A 189 2.65 -5.86 15.20
C ALA A 189 4.05 -6.39 14.93
N LEU A 190 4.84 -5.71 14.10
CA LEU A 190 6.22 -6.09 13.80
C LEU A 190 7.12 -5.97 15.03
N GLN A 191 7.00 -4.87 15.78
CA GLN A 191 7.70 -4.72 17.07
C GLN A 191 7.31 -5.85 18.03
N GLN A 192 6.02 -6.10 18.25
CA GLN A 192 5.56 -7.12 19.20
C GLN A 192 5.93 -8.56 18.77
N ALA A 193 5.65 -8.91 17.51
CA ALA A 193 5.89 -10.26 16.99
C ALA A 193 7.39 -10.61 16.91
N ASN A 194 8.26 -9.61 16.99
CA ASN A 194 9.71 -9.76 16.99
C ASN A 194 10.34 -9.53 18.37
N GLY A 195 9.55 -9.41 19.44
CA GLY A 195 10.05 -9.22 20.80
C GLY A 195 10.70 -7.85 21.04
N PHE A 196 10.20 -6.82 20.37
CA PHE A 196 10.71 -5.44 20.39
C PHE A 196 12.13 -5.27 19.83
N MET A 197 12.56 -6.23 19.02
CA MET A 197 13.80 -6.16 18.24
C MET A 197 13.54 -5.66 16.82
N ASP A 198 14.59 -5.17 16.16
CA ASP A 198 14.53 -4.72 14.77
C ASP A 198 14.02 -5.81 13.82
N TYR A 199 13.17 -5.40 12.89
CA TYR A 199 12.58 -6.24 11.85
C TYR A 199 13.14 -5.88 10.46
N ASP A 200 13.05 -6.83 9.55
CA ASP A 200 13.59 -6.68 8.19
C ASP A 200 12.78 -5.62 7.41
N THR A 201 13.50 -4.72 6.72
CA THR A 201 12.90 -3.62 5.94
C THR A 201 13.52 -3.57 4.54
N PHE A 202 12.82 -2.95 3.61
CA PHE A 202 13.39 -2.76 2.28
C PHE A 202 14.59 -1.81 2.31
N PRO A 203 15.63 -2.06 1.50
CA PRO A 203 16.78 -1.15 1.35
C PRO A 203 16.45 0.03 0.40
N ILE A 204 15.19 0.45 0.33
CA ILE A 204 14.72 1.55 -0.52
C ILE A 204 13.83 2.51 0.26
N LYS A 205 13.85 3.78 -0.15
CA LYS A 205 12.89 4.79 0.28
C LYS A 205 11.83 4.94 -0.81
N LEU A 206 10.56 4.79 -0.47
CA LEU A 206 9.48 4.85 -1.46
C LEU A 206 9.39 6.26 -2.05
N PRO A 207 9.65 6.47 -3.36
CA PRO A 207 9.47 7.77 -3.97
C PRO A 207 7.99 8.13 -3.91
N THR A 208 7.66 9.23 -3.24
CA THR A 208 6.28 9.56 -2.87
C THR A 208 5.97 11.01 -3.21
N LEU A 209 4.86 11.23 -3.91
CA LEU A 209 4.26 12.55 -4.13
C LEU A 209 3.30 12.89 -2.98
N PRO A 210 3.50 14.04 -2.32
CA PRO A 210 2.58 14.56 -1.31
C PRO A 210 1.14 14.78 -1.83
N PRO A 211 0.13 14.85 -0.94
CA PRO A 211 -1.28 14.97 -1.35
C PRO A 211 -1.62 16.25 -2.11
N ASP A 212 -0.82 17.30 -2.00
CA ASP A 212 -1.00 18.59 -2.69
C ASP A 212 -0.35 18.63 -4.08
N CYS A 213 0.33 17.56 -4.52
CA CYS A 213 0.83 17.41 -5.89
C CYS A 213 -0.26 16.83 -6.80
N LYS A 214 -0.67 17.59 -7.81
CA LYS A 214 -1.71 17.17 -8.77
C LYS A 214 -1.04 16.49 -9.96
N VAL A 215 -1.27 15.20 -10.16
CA VAL A 215 -0.83 14.51 -11.39
C VAL A 215 -1.58 15.10 -12.58
N VAL A 216 -0.86 15.44 -13.64
CA VAL A 216 -1.43 16.05 -14.87
C VAL A 216 -1.24 15.17 -16.10
N LYS A 217 -0.31 14.22 -16.06
CA LYS A 217 -0.07 13.25 -17.12
C LYS A 217 0.52 11.98 -16.54
N ILE A 218 0.08 10.83 -17.05
CA ILE A 218 0.68 9.53 -16.81
C ILE A 218 0.85 8.87 -18.18
N ASP A 219 2.02 8.31 -18.44
CA ASP A 219 2.27 7.43 -19.57
C ASP A 219 2.87 6.11 -19.10
N GLU A 220 3.41 5.29 -20.01
CA GLU A 220 3.94 3.99 -19.64
C GLU A 220 5.35 4.03 -19.02
N SER A 221 6.01 5.18 -19.05
CA SER A 221 7.39 5.38 -18.59
C SER A 221 7.47 6.28 -17.36
N GLY A 222 6.44 7.09 -17.11
CA GLY A 222 6.42 7.94 -15.93
C GLY A 222 5.17 8.78 -15.79
N LEU A 223 5.32 9.84 -15.00
CA LEU A 223 4.25 10.79 -14.74
C LEU A 223 4.79 12.21 -14.61
N ALA A 224 3.91 13.18 -14.89
CA ALA A 224 4.13 14.59 -14.61
C ALA A 224 3.10 15.07 -13.59
N TRP A 225 3.53 15.96 -12.71
CA TRP A 225 2.67 16.59 -11.70
C TRP A 225 2.88 18.09 -11.64
N GLN A 226 1.81 18.78 -11.27
CA GLN A 226 1.80 20.19 -10.94
C GLN A 226 1.90 20.37 -9.42
N TYR A 227 2.75 21.30 -9.02
CA TYR A 227 2.74 21.88 -7.69
C TYR A 227 2.92 23.39 -7.83
N GLN A 228 1.96 24.17 -7.32
CA GLN A 228 1.87 25.61 -7.56
C GLN A 228 1.96 25.91 -9.08
N ASP A 229 2.86 26.79 -9.50
CA ASP A 229 3.04 27.20 -10.89
C ASP A 229 4.09 26.35 -11.64
N GLN A 230 4.54 25.25 -11.04
CA GLN A 230 5.58 24.38 -11.61
C GLN A 230 5.02 23.03 -12.06
N ILE A 231 5.46 22.58 -13.24
CA ILE A 231 5.31 21.21 -13.71
C ILE A 231 6.64 20.48 -13.53
N ASN A 232 6.59 19.35 -12.84
CA ASN A 232 7.72 18.44 -12.65
C ASN A 232 7.35 17.07 -13.21
N TYR A 233 8.34 16.22 -13.48
CA TYR A 233 8.10 14.89 -14.00
C TYR A 233 9.18 13.90 -13.55
N THR A 234 8.86 12.62 -13.68
CA THR A 234 9.77 11.50 -13.48
C THR A 234 9.62 10.54 -14.65
N THR A 235 10.68 9.81 -14.95
CA THR A 235 10.72 8.77 -15.98
C THR A 235 11.49 7.58 -15.41
N ASP A 236 11.03 6.37 -15.69
CA ASP A 236 11.61 5.09 -15.23
C ASP A 236 11.87 5.07 -13.71
N GLN A 237 10.92 5.60 -12.94
CA GLN A 237 10.98 5.73 -11.48
C GLN A 237 9.62 5.35 -10.91
N ASP A 238 9.57 4.36 -10.01
CA ASP A 238 8.34 4.03 -9.30
C ASP A 238 7.85 5.20 -8.44
N VAL A 239 6.54 5.43 -8.36
CA VAL A 239 5.97 6.56 -7.61
C VAL A 239 4.74 6.18 -6.82
N HIS A 240 4.74 6.47 -5.52
CA HIS A 240 3.55 6.49 -4.68
C HIS A 240 2.85 7.85 -4.76
N VAL A 241 1.59 7.89 -5.19
CA VAL A 241 0.85 9.13 -5.42
C VAL A 241 -0.28 9.28 -4.39
N LEU A 242 -0.06 10.11 -3.37
CA LEU A 242 -1.07 10.28 -2.30
C LEU A 242 -2.31 11.07 -2.75
N ASN A 243 -2.20 11.86 -3.81
CA ASN A 243 -3.32 12.61 -4.39
C ASN A 243 -4.20 11.68 -5.24
N LYS A 244 -5.44 11.44 -4.80
CA LYS A 244 -6.37 10.52 -5.46
C LYS A 244 -7.02 11.08 -6.73
N GLY A 245 -6.81 12.36 -7.05
CA GLY A 245 -7.20 12.97 -8.31
C GLY A 245 -6.51 12.35 -9.53
N LEU A 246 -5.46 11.53 -9.34
CA LEU A 246 -4.84 10.73 -10.40
C LEU A 246 -5.85 9.78 -11.09
N ALA A 247 -6.97 9.46 -10.42
CA ALA A 247 -8.04 8.64 -10.99
C ALA A 247 -8.60 9.22 -12.30
N ASP A 248 -8.59 10.55 -12.44
CA ASP A 248 -9.19 11.29 -13.55
C ASP A 248 -8.18 11.76 -14.62
N VAL A 249 -6.92 11.34 -14.49
CA VAL A 249 -5.85 11.55 -15.50
C VAL A 249 -5.85 10.39 -16.49
#